data_AF-A0A7X8SE47-F1
#
_entry.id   AF-A0A7X8SE47-F1
#
_cell.length_a   1.000
_cell.length_b   1.000
_cell.length_c   1.000
_cell.angle_alpha   90.00
_cell.angle_beta   90.00
_cell.angle_gamma   90.00
#
_symmetry.space_group_name_H-M   'P 1'
#
loop_
_entity.id
_entity.type
_entity.pdbx_description
1 polymer ?
#
loop_
_entity_poly.entity_id
_entity_poly.type
_entity_poly.pdbx_seq_one_letter_code
_entity_poly.pdbx_strand_id
1 'polypeptide(L)'
;MEEVPTRIEPAFFEGSIPSSLSDLVVEIQMAAANLGSGLHNDAASELADLVRVMNCYYSNLIEGHNTRPKDIERALAGAEVEEATRPLALEAKAHVIVQREIDHLSHSAALPEPTSIEFISWVHRRFYEEMPNEFRFVERPDGSKVEIVPGQFRATDKDDVAVGRHYPPSSQVVSAFMKYFSYRYKMAQASATSRIISIAAAHHRLNFIHPFTDGNGRVSRLMSHAMAQNAGVGGKGLWSISRGLARGLNEKTEYKRMMDYADSQRMGERDGRGNLSAKALQDYCEWFLSVALDQINFSKAVFAFETLEARYRKLVESVTDDKWAPDVISAVLRHGSLNRGDVNLITKTTDRTARKTTKELVDAGFLKSSSPKTPVRIAFPLDYRERLFPNLFADGDVAAPKPITPTFLTQMKRDVIVLSVPTDVEDITEEVERRIELIPKLQKSEGVEKILGDSAANELAQYGKAKANWKTVQERVINESIGQHGRSRAEVIKTLHDHSPGAITEEQKADVARRVEEAAPGLVARYNASRNQRKPKR
;
A
#
# COMPACT_ATOMS: atom_id res chain seq x y z
N MET A 1 11.85 -14.76 28.90
CA MET A 1 11.92 -13.29 29.16
C MET A 1 10.47 -12.83 29.30
N GLU A 2 10.12 -12.12 30.36
CA GLU A 2 8.73 -11.72 30.60
C GLU A 2 8.26 -10.71 29.54
N GLU A 3 7.08 -10.92 28.96
CA GLU A 3 6.54 -10.03 27.94
C GLU A 3 5.80 -8.85 28.58
N VAL A 4 6.56 -7.81 28.93
CA VAL A 4 6.02 -6.58 29.53
C VAL A 4 5.79 -5.47 28.50
N PRO A 5 4.76 -4.61 28.69
CA PRO A 5 4.42 -3.55 27.73
C PRO A 5 5.56 -2.58 27.37
N THR A 6 6.53 -2.40 28.26
CA THR A 6 7.72 -1.55 28.01
C THR A 6 8.64 -2.09 26.93
N ARG A 7 8.39 -3.28 26.38
CA ARG A 7 9.13 -3.81 25.22
C ARG A 7 8.96 -2.98 23.94
N ILE A 8 7.92 -2.14 23.85
CA ILE A 8 7.77 -1.19 22.72
C ILE A 8 8.67 0.04 22.85
N GLU A 9 9.41 0.16 23.96
CA GLU A 9 10.28 1.31 24.22
C GLU A 9 11.56 1.28 23.39
N PRO A 10 12.05 2.43 22.91
CA PRO A 10 11.43 3.75 23.05
C PRO A 10 10.18 3.85 22.16
N ALA A 11 9.05 4.31 22.70
CA ALA A 11 7.86 4.56 21.89
C ALA A 11 7.86 5.96 21.27
N PHE A 12 8.59 6.90 21.88
CA PHE A 12 8.74 8.27 21.43
C PHE A 12 10.05 8.89 21.95
N PHE A 13 10.39 10.09 21.47
CA PHE A 13 11.61 10.81 21.85
C PHE A 13 11.42 11.53 23.19
N GLU A 14 12.10 11.06 24.23
CA GLU A 14 12.10 11.66 25.56
C GLU A 14 13.34 12.56 25.74
N GLY A 15 13.13 13.83 26.09
CA GLY A 15 14.21 14.81 26.32
C GLY A 15 14.29 15.89 25.24
N SER A 16 14.86 15.57 24.08
CA SER A 16 14.97 16.50 22.95
C SER A 16 14.51 15.86 21.65
N ILE A 17 13.82 16.65 20.82
CA ILE A 17 13.44 16.25 19.47
C ILE A 17 14.66 16.45 18.55
N PRO A 18 15.08 15.44 17.77
CA PRO A 18 16.12 15.60 16.76
C PRO A 18 15.83 16.77 15.80
N SER A 19 16.85 17.55 15.44
CA SER A 19 16.68 18.71 14.56
C SER A 19 16.17 18.31 13.17
N SER A 20 16.64 17.19 12.61
CA SER A 20 16.16 16.69 11.31
C SER A 20 14.65 16.43 11.29
N LEU A 21 14.07 15.93 12.39
CA LEU A 21 12.63 15.76 12.53
C LEU A 21 11.91 17.09 12.69
N SER A 22 12.51 18.05 13.39
CA SER A 22 11.94 19.40 13.56
C SER A 22 11.87 20.16 12.22
N ASP A 23 12.91 20.06 11.40
CA ASP A 23 12.97 20.67 10.07
C ASP A 23 11.91 20.06 9.14
N LEU A 24 11.81 18.72 9.11
CA LEU A 24 10.76 18.01 8.35
C LEU A 24 9.35 18.41 8.78
N VAL A 25 9.11 18.60 10.08
CA VAL A 25 7.82 19.07 10.58
C VAL A 25 7.45 20.43 9.97
N VAL A 26 8.39 21.37 9.93
CA VAL A 26 8.16 22.71 9.36
C VAL A 26 7.83 22.61 7.88
N GLU A 27 8.61 21.82 7.12
CA GLU A 27 8.35 21.60 5.69
C GLU A 27 6.98 20.96 5.43
N ILE A 28 6.61 19.94 6.20
CA ILE A 28 5.31 19.27 6.09
C ILE A 28 4.17 20.24 6.38
N GLN A 29 4.27 21.04 7.45
CA GLN A 29 3.24 22.03 7.78
C GLN A 29 3.05 23.05 6.66
N MET A 30 4.15 23.59 6.12
CA MET A 30 4.10 24.55 5.01
C MET A 30 3.53 23.94 3.73
N ALA A 31 3.92 22.70 3.41
CA ALA A 31 3.45 22.01 2.21
C ALA A 31 1.96 21.63 2.32
N ALA A 32 1.54 21.11 3.47
CA ALA A 32 0.17 20.68 3.73
C ALA A 32 -0.82 21.85 3.80
N ALA A 33 -0.43 22.98 4.42
CA ALA A 33 -1.30 24.16 4.57
C ALA A 33 -1.77 24.73 3.22
N ASN A 34 -0.96 24.60 2.18
CA ASN A 34 -1.26 25.12 0.84
C ASN A 34 -1.97 24.10 -0.07
N LEU A 35 -2.21 22.88 0.39
CA LEU A 35 -2.78 21.83 -0.45
C LEU A 35 -4.27 22.09 -0.71
N GLY A 36 -4.65 22.14 -1.98
CA GLY A 36 -6.01 22.52 -2.39
C GLY A 36 -6.32 24.02 -2.23
N SER A 37 -5.31 24.88 -2.08
CA SER A 37 -5.49 26.32 -2.17
C SER A 37 -6.08 26.73 -3.52
N GLY A 38 -7.03 27.66 -3.51
CA GLY A 38 -7.77 28.09 -4.71
C GLY A 38 -8.89 27.15 -5.17
N LEU A 39 -9.05 25.97 -4.57
CA LEU A 39 -10.15 25.05 -4.87
C LEU A 39 -11.29 25.22 -3.86
N HIS A 40 -12.53 25.29 -4.34
CA HIS A 40 -13.71 25.31 -3.47
C HIS A 40 -13.77 24.05 -2.60
N ASN A 41 -14.24 24.15 -1.35
CA ASN A 41 -14.24 23.03 -0.40
C ASN A 41 -15.05 21.82 -0.91
N ASP A 42 -16.20 22.05 -1.56
CA ASP A 42 -16.95 20.96 -2.21
C ASP A 42 -16.13 20.27 -3.30
N ALA A 43 -15.47 21.02 -4.19
CA ALA A 43 -14.63 20.44 -5.23
C ALA A 43 -13.41 19.70 -4.64
N ALA A 44 -12.83 20.21 -3.55
CA ALA A 44 -11.78 19.54 -2.81
C ALA A 44 -12.28 18.23 -2.17
N SER A 45 -13.51 18.21 -1.64
CA SER A 45 -14.13 17.00 -1.09
C SER A 45 -14.33 15.93 -2.17
N GLU A 46 -14.76 16.33 -3.37
CA GLU A 46 -14.94 15.42 -4.50
C GLU A 46 -13.61 14.92 -5.08
N LEU A 47 -12.55 15.74 -5.04
CA LEU A 47 -11.21 15.29 -5.39
C LEU A 47 -10.63 14.36 -4.31
N ALA A 48 -10.89 14.63 -3.04
CA ALA A 48 -10.49 13.77 -1.93
C ALA A 48 -11.11 12.37 -2.06
N ASP A 49 -12.32 12.24 -2.63
CA ASP A 49 -12.91 10.93 -2.91
C ASP A 49 -12.06 10.12 -3.92
N LEU A 50 -11.51 10.75 -4.94
CA LEU A 50 -10.56 10.11 -5.87
C LEU A 50 -9.26 9.72 -5.14
N VAL A 51 -8.75 10.59 -4.26
CA VAL A 51 -7.57 10.29 -3.44
C VAL A 51 -7.81 9.13 -2.48
N ARG A 52 -9.02 8.96 -1.94
CA ARG A 52 -9.40 7.79 -1.11
C ARG A 52 -9.31 6.50 -1.91
N VAL A 53 -9.79 6.49 -3.16
CA VAL A 53 -9.66 5.32 -4.06
C VAL A 53 -8.19 5.00 -4.32
N MET A 54 -7.35 6.03 -4.56
CA MET A 54 -5.90 5.87 -4.70
C MET A 54 -5.25 5.33 -3.41
N ASN A 55 -5.60 5.88 -2.25
CA ASN A 55 -5.08 5.45 -0.95
C ASN A 55 -5.43 3.97 -0.68
N CYS A 56 -6.67 3.58 -0.97
CA CYS A 56 -7.13 2.21 -0.88
C CYS A 56 -6.35 1.27 -1.81
N TYR A 57 -6.17 1.66 -3.08
CA TYR A 57 -5.41 0.88 -4.06
C TYR A 57 -4.00 0.56 -3.54
N TYR A 58 -3.25 1.58 -3.09
CA TYR A 58 -1.88 1.36 -2.58
C TYR A 58 -1.85 0.68 -1.21
N SER A 59 -2.83 0.93 -0.34
CA SER A 59 -2.97 0.23 0.94
C SER A 59 -3.14 -1.27 0.73
N ASN A 60 -3.97 -1.69 -0.23
CA ASN A 60 -4.17 -3.10 -0.55
C ASN A 60 -2.95 -3.68 -1.30
N LEU A 61 -2.31 -2.89 -2.16
CA LEU A 61 -1.09 -3.31 -2.87
C LEU A 61 0.05 -3.71 -1.91
N ILE A 62 0.19 -3.01 -0.78
CA ILE A 62 1.19 -3.35 0.26
C ILE A 62 0.95 -4.76 0.83
N GLU A 63 -0.31 -5.17 0.96
CA GLU A 63 -0.72 -6.50 1.41
C GLU A 63 -0.64 -7.56 0.28
N GLY A 64 -0.21 -7.18 -0.93
CA GLY A 64 -0.14 -8.06 -2.09
C GLY A 64 -1.46 -8.17 -2.89
N HIS A 65 -2.48 -7.41 -2.50
CA HIS A 65 -3.79 -7.41 -3.15
C HIS A 65 -3.81 -6.43 -4.32
N ASN A 66 -3.82 -6.95 -5.55
CA ASN A 66 -3.92 -6.13 -6.76
C ASN A 66 -5.39 -5.94 -7.19
N THR A 67 -6.06 -4.93 -6.62
CA THR A 67 -7.44 -4.57 -6.98
C THR A 67 -7.43 -3.44 -8.01
N ARG A 68 -8.05 -3.61 -9.18
CA ARG A 68 -8.06 -2.54 -10.20
C ARG A 68 -8.93 -1.37 -9.70
N PRO A 69 -8.53 -0.10 -9.87
CA PRO A 69 -9.34 1.05 -9.43
C PRO A 69 -10.79 1.05 -9.93
N LYS A 70 -11.03 0.54 -11.15
CA LYS A 70 -12.39 0.38 -11.71
C LYS A 70 -13.26 -0.61 -10.92
N ASP A 71 -12.66 -1.68 -10.40
CA ASP A 71 -13.39 -2.66 -9.57
C ASP A 71 -13.79 -2.04 -8.22
N ILE A 72 -12.95 -1.15 -7.67
CA ILE A 72 -13.23 -0.37 -6.46
C ILE A 72 -14.44 0.54 -6.68
N GLU A 73 -14.47 1.31 -7.78
CA GLU A 73 -15.62 2.17 -8.12
C GLU A 73 -16.91 1.38 -8.31
N ARG A 74 -16.86 0.24 -9.01
CA ARG A 74 -18.02 -0.64 -9.18
C ARG A 74 -18.55 -1.13 -7.83
N ALA A 75 -17.66 -1.58 -6.94
CA ALA A 75 -18.05 -2.03 -5.61
C ALA A 75 -18.65 -0.89 -4.77
N LEU A 76 -18.09 0.32 -4.85
CA LEU A 76 -18.63 1.52 -4.19
C LEU A 76 -20.01 1.92 -4.72
N ALA A 77 -20.25 1.75 -6.03
CA ALA A 77 -21.54 1.99 -6.65
C ALA A 77 -22.58 0.89 -6.37
N GLY A 78 -22.19 -0.21 -5.70
CA GLY A 78 -23.05 -1.37 -5.48
C GLY A 78 -23.33 -2.17 -6.76
N ALA A 79 -22.52 -1.98 -7.81
CA ALA A 79 -22.62 -2.76 -9.04
C ALA A 79 -22.05 -4.17 -8.85
N GLU A 80 -22.49 -5.12 -9.67
CA GLU A 80 -21.91 -6.47 -9.68
C GLU A 80 -20.41 -6.41 -10.00
N VAL A 81 -19.65 -7.24 -9.30
CA VAL A 81 -18.20 -7.43 -9.48
C VAL A 81 -17.95 -8.89 -9.83
N GLU A 82 -16.92 -9.15 -10.64
CA GLU A 82 -16.54 -10.52 -11.02
C GLU A 82 -16.24 -11.39 -9.79
N GLU A 83 -16.78 -12.61 -9.74
CA GLU A 83 -16.68 -13.47 -8.54
C GLU A 83 -15.23 -13.71 -8.09
N ALA A 84 -14.30 -13.82 -9.05
CA ALA A 84 -12.88 -14.03 -8.77
C ALA A 84 -12.20 -12.83 -8.09
N THR A 85 -12.69 -11.61 -8.28
CA THR A 85 -12.14 -10.37 -7.70
C THR A 85 -13.05 -9.75 -6.63
N ARG A 86 -14.25 -10.30 -6.45
CA ARG A 86 -15.26 -9.85 -5.48
C ARG A 86 -14.71 -9.68 -4.05
N PRO A 87 -13.94 -10.61 -3.47
CA PRO A 87 -13.39 -10.42 -2.12
C PRO A 87 -12.52 -9.17 -2.03
N LEU A 88 -11.59 -9.00 -2.98
CA LEU A 88 -10.66 -7.87 -3.02
C LEU A 88 -11.37 -6.53 -3.28
N ALA A 89 -12.39 -6.53 -4.13
CA ALA A 89 -13.17 -5.33 -4.43
C ALA A 89 -14.03 -4.89 -3.23
N LEU A 90 -14.61 -5.83 -2.49
CA LEU A 90 -15.37 -5.53 -1.26
C LEU A 90 -14.44 -5.06 -0.15
N GLU A 91 -13.24 -5.64 -0.03
CA GLU A 91 -12.21 -5.18 0.89
C GLU A 91 -11.81 -3.73 0.60
N ALA A 92 -11.60 -3.42 -0.68
CA ALA A 92 -11.30 -2.07 -1.13
C ALA A 92 -12.45 -1.09 -0.85
N LYS A 93 -13.69 -1.52 -1.09
CA LYS A 93 -14.90 -0.74 -0.75
C LYS A 93 -14.95 -0.42 0.74
N ALA A 94 -14.75 -1.42 1.60
CA ALA A 94 -14.74 -1.26 3.06
C ALA A 94 -13.70 -0.24 3.50
N HIS A 95 -12.46 -0.32 2.96
CA HIS A 95 -11.41 0.64 3.24
C HIS A 95 -11.84 2.08 2.91
N VAL A 96 -12.41 2.32 1.71
CA VAL A 96 -12.85 3.66 1.29
C VAL A 96 -13.98 4.18 2.17
N ILE A 97 -14.92 3.33 2.58
CA ILE A 97 -16.04 3.71 3.46
C ILE A 97 -15.51 4.14 4.84
N VAL A 98 -14.63 3.34 5.45
CA VAL A 98 -14.06 3.65 6.77
C VAL A 98 -13.25 4.95 6.73
N GLN A 99 -12.44 5.15 5.68
CA GLN A 99 -11.71 6.41 5.52
C GLN A 99 -12.64 7.62 5.36
N ARG A 100 -13.75 7.48 4.63
CA ARG A 100 -14.76 8.54 4.50
C ARG A 100 -15.41 8.86 5.85
N GLU A 101 -15.65 7.86 6.69
CA GLU A 101 -16.20 8.05 8.04
C GLU A 101 -15.20 8.79 8.94
N ILE A 102 -13.91 8.45 8.89
CA ILE A 102 -12.82 9.17 9.57
C ILE A 102 -12.79 10.65 9.14
N ASP A 103 -12.83 10.89 7.82
CA ASP A 103 -12.81 12.26 7.31
C ASP A 103 -14.04 13.03 7.77
N HIS A 104 -15.24 12.44 7.73
CA HIS A 104 -16.45 13.10 8.23
C HIS A 104 -16.34 13.48 9.71
N LEU A 105 -15.89 12.55 10.57
CA LEU A 105 -15.66 12.82 11.99
C LEU A 105 -14.63 13.94 12.21
N SER A 106 -13.59 14.00 11.38
CA SER A 106 -12.61 15.09 11.44
C SER A 106 -13.23 16.44 11.06
N HIS A 107 -13.98 16.51 9.96
CA HIS A 107 -14.63 17.75 9.51
C HIS A 107 -15.68 18.25 10.51
N SER A 108 -16.36 17.34 11.23
CA SER A 108 -17.33 17.69 12.26
C SER A 108 -16.71 17.91 13.65
N ALA A 109 -15.37 17.96 13.76
CA ALA A 109 -14.64 18.07 15.03
C ALA A 109 -15.04 17.02 16.08
N ALA A 110 -15.39 15.82 15.62
CA ALA A 110 -15.85 14.69 16.44
C ALA A 110 -14.91 13.47 16.36
N LEU A 111 -13.73 13.61 15.72
CA LEU A 111 -12.75 12.55 15.61
C LEU A 111 -12.20 12.19 17.00
N PRO A 112 -12.35 10.93 17.47
CA PRO A 112 -11.73 10.49 18.71
C PRO A 112 -10.20 10.51 18.62
N GLU A 113 -9.52 10.40 19.76
CA GLU A 113 -8.05 10.26 19.80
C GLU A 113 -7.63 9.05 18.95
N PRO A 114 -6.90 9.24 17.83
CA PRO A 114 -6.61 8.15 16.91
C PRO A 114 -5.78 7.02 17.50
N THR A 115 -5.00 7.31 18.55
CA THR A 115 -4.16 6.31 19.23
C THR A 115 -4.86 5.62 20.41
N SER A 116 -6.16 5.88 20.60
CA SER A 116 -6.98 5.23 21.62
C SER A 116 -7.36 3.80 21.24
N ILE A 117 -7.59 2.95 22.26
CA ILE A 117 -8.08 1.59 22.06
C ILE A 117 -9.43 1.62 21.36
N GLU A 118 -10.29 2.56 21.75
CA GLU A 118 -11.64 2.73 21.25
C GLU A 118 -11.62 3.05 19.74
N PHE A 119 -10.77 3.99 19.32
CA PHE A 119 -10.63 4.36 17.91
C PHE A 119 -10.06 3.20 17.08
N ILE A 120 -8.97 2.58 17.53
CA ILE A 120 -8.31 1.48 16.79
C ILE A 120 -9.25 0.28 16.64
N SER A 121 -9.96 -0.08 17.71
CA SER A 121 -10.96 -1.14 17.68
C SER A 121 -12.16 -0.77 16.81
N TRP A 122 -12.58 0.51 16.81
CA TRP A 122 -13.64 1.01 15.94
C TRP A 122 -13.24 0.93 14.46
N VAL A 123 -12.03 1.35 14.07
CA VAL A 123 -11.55 1.22 12.67
C VAL A 123 -11.60 -0.23 12.21
N HIS A 124 -11.04 -1.14 13.02
CA HIS A 124 -11.07 -2.58 12.72
C HIS A 124 -12.51 -3.11 12.62
N ARG A 125 -13.37 -2.75 13.58
CA ARG A 125 -14.77 -3.16 13.59
C ARG A 125 -15.52 -2.69 12.34
N ARG A 126 -15.46 -1.39 12.03
CA ARG A 126 -16.15 -0.81 10.87
C ARG A 126 -15.67 -1.45 9.57
N PHE A 127 -14.38 -1.70 9.44
CA PHE A 127 -13.82 -2.37 8.27
C PHE A 127 -14.45 -3.74 8.02
N TYR A 128 -14.44 -4.62 9.03
CA TYR A 128 -15.03 -5.95 8.87
C TYR A 128 -16.55 -5.93 8.83
N GLU A 129 -17.23 -4.99 9.49
CA GLU A 129 -18.69 -4.82 9.39
C GLU A 129 -19.16 -4.52 7.95
N GLU A 130 -18.36 -3.80 7.16
CA GLU A 130 -18.63 -3.55 5.73
C GLU A 130 -18.35 -4.79 4.84
N MET A 131 -17.68 -5.82 5.38
CA MET A 131 -17.39 -7.06 4.67
C MET A 131 -18.46 -8.13 4.93
N PRO A 132 -18.90 -8.89 3.91
CA PRO A 132 -19.70 -10.10 4.11
C PRO A 132 -19.04 -11.09 5.08
N ASN A 133 -19.86 -11.79 5.89
CA ASN A 133 -19.37 -12.73 6.90
C ASN A 133 -18.45 -13.82 6.33
N GLU A 134 -18.72 -14.27 5.10
CA GLU A 134 -17.90 -15.27 4.38
C GLU A 134 -16.44 -14.86 4.15
N PHE A 135 -16.13 -13.55 4.21
CA PHE A 135 -14.78 -12.99 4.04
C PHE A 135 -14.13 -12.57 5.36
N ARG A 136 -14.72 -12.91 6.52
CA ARG A 136 -14.18 -12.59 7.85
C ARG A 136 -13.42 -13.78 8.43
N PHE A 137 -12.55 -14.39 7.64
CA PHE A 137 -11.77 -15.55 8.07
C PHE A 137 -10.33 -15.46 7.57
N VAL A 138 -9.38 -15.86 8.43
CA VAL A 138 -7.98 -16.07 8.07
C VAL A 138 -7.72 -17.57 7.97
N GLU A 139 -7.02 -17.99 6.92
CA GLU A 139 -6.52 -19.36 6.80
C GLU A 139 -5.12 -19.46 7.43
N ARG A 140 -4.94 -20.41 8.34
CA ARG A 140 -3.66 -20.70 8.97
C ARG A 140 -2.80 -21.62 8.09
N PRO A 141 -1.47 -21.70 8.34
CA PRO A 141 -0.59 -22.63 7.64
C PRO A 141 -1.01 -24.11 7.73
N ASP A 142 -1.75 -24.48 8.79
CA ASP A 142 -2.31 -25.82 8.99
C ASP A 142 -3.65 -26.06 8.25
N GLY A 143 -4.14 -25.07 7.49
CA GLY A 143 -5.40 -25.10 6.75
C GLY A 143 -6.64 -24.81 7.60
N SER A 144 -6.49 -24.58 8.91
CA SER A 144 -7.61 -24.19 9.76
C SER A 144 -8.05 -22.74 9.47
N LYS A 145 -9.36 -22.48 9.57
CA LYS A 145 -9.93 -21.14 9.43
C LYS A 145 -10.21 -20.54 10.79
N VAL A 146 -9.73 -19.32 11.01
CA VAL A 146 -9.98 -18.52 12.20
C VAL A 146 -10.93 -17.40 11.84
N GLU A 147 -12.00 -17.25 12.59
CA GLU A 147 -12.89 -16.12 12.44
C GLU A 147 -12.18 -14.82 12.84
N ILE A 148 -12.34 -13.79 12.02
CA ILE A 148 -11.95 -12.43 12.35
C ILE A 148 -13.12 -11.78 13.06
N VAL A 149 -13.03 -11.64 14.38
CA VAL A 149 -14.06 -10.99 15.17
C VAL A 149 -13.90 -9.46 15.09
N PRO A 150 -14.86 -8.72 14.51
CA PRO A 150 -14.72 -7.28 14.30
C PRO A 150 -14.44 -6.52 15.61
N GLY A 151 -13.42 -5.67 15.57
CA GLY A 151 -12.95 -4.86 16.70
C GLY A 151 -12.27 -5.61 17.86
N GLN A 152 -12.12 -6.93 17.82
CA GLN A 152 -11.58 -7.69 18.94
C GLN A 152 -10.08 -7.95 18.79
N PHE A 153 -9.30 -7.64 19.84
CA PHE A 153 -7.90 -8.02 19.91
C PHE A 153 -7.73 -9.55 20.05
N ARG A 154 -6.65 -10.07 19.47
CA ARG A 154 -6.21 -11.45 19.74
C ARG A 154 -5.93 -11.62 21.23
N ALA A 155 -6.29 -12.77 21.80
CA ALA A 155 -6.30 -12.95 23.25
C ALA A 155 -5.73 -14.30 23.72
N THR A 156 -5.78 -15.35 22.88
CA THR A 156 -5.31 -16.70 23.24
C THR A 156 -4.06 -17.07 22.46
N ASP A 157 -3.26 -18.01 22.97
CA ASP A 157 -2.08 -18.57 22.28
C ASP A 157 -2.41 -19.07 20.87
N LYS A 158 -3.61 -19.60 20.69
CA LYS A 158 -4.11 -20.00 19.37
C LYS A 158 -4.11 -18.83 18.40
N ASP A 159 -4.30 -17.61 18.85
CA ASP A 159 -4.41 -16.41 18.02
C ASP A 159 -3.05 -15.75 17.75
N ASP A 160 -1.94 -16.36 18.18
CA ASP A 160 -0.60 -15.84 17.92
C ASP A 160 -0.32 -15.79 16.41
N VAL A 161 0.37 -14.73 16.02
CA VAL A 161 0.65 -14.37 14.63
C VAL A 161 2.13 -14.07 14.47
N ALA A 162 2.65 -14.20 13.25
CA ALA A 162 4.00 -13.82 12.89
C ALA A 162 3.96 -12.96 11.62
N VAL A 163 4.83 -11.95 11.54
CA VAL A 163 4.87 -11.00 10.43
C VAL A 163 6.27 -10.98 9.85
N GLY A 164 6.49 -11.74 8.76
CA GLY A 164 7.83 -11.90 8.20
C GLY A 164 8.78 -12.49 9.23
N ARG A 165 9.76 -11.71 9.69
CA ARG A 165 10.73 -12.09 10.73
C ARG A 165 10.34 -11.62 12.14
N HIS A 166 9.35 -10.75 12.25
CA HIS A 166 8.91 -10.19 13.53
C HIS A 166 7.93 -11.14 14.23
N TYR A 167 8.14 -11.30 15.54
CA TYR A 167 7.25 -12.00 16.45
C TYR A 167 6.62 -10.97 17.39
N PRO A 168 5.37 -10.57 17.13
CA PRO A 168 4.61 -9.69 18.02
C PRO A 168 4.50 -10.27 19.45
N PRO A 169 4.19 -9.44 20.46
CA PRO A 169 3.90 -9.92 21.81
C PRO A 169 2.83 -11.03 21.80
N SER A 170 2.88 -12.00 22.71
CA SER A 170 1.88 -13.07 22.77
C SER A 170 0.47 -12.51 23.00
N SER A 171 -0.52 -13.20 22.49
CA SER A 171 -1.90 -12.72 22.46
C SER A 171 -2.47 -12.43 23.85
N GLN A 172 -2.04 -13.17 24.88
CA GLN A 172 -2.50 -12.97 26.26
C GLN A 172 -2.10 -11.60 26.83
N VAL A 173 -1.04 -10.97 26.31
CA VAL A 173 -0.53 -9.68 26.80
C VAL A 173 -0.90 -8.48 25.92
N VAL A 174 -1.49 -8.70 24.74
CA VAL A 174 -1.83 -7.65 23.77
C VAL A 174 -2.67 -6.53 24.40
N SER A 175 -3.65 -6.86 25.23
CA SER A 175 -4.48 -5.85 25.91
C SER A 175 -3.65 -4.90 26.78
N ALA A 176 -2.64 -5.42 27.49
CA ALA A 176 -1.75 -4.61 28.31
C ALA A 176 -0.84 -3.72 27.46
N PHE A 177 -0.31 -4.26 26.35
CA PHE A 177 0.47 -3.50 25.37
C PHE A 177 -0.34 -2.36 24.74
N MET A 178 -1.59 -2.61 24.35
CA MET A 178 -2.47 -1.60 23.76
C MET A 178 -2.85 -0.49 24.74
N LYS A 179 -3.07 -0.82 26.02
CA LYS A 179 -3.27 0.19 27.08
C LYS A 179 -2.03 1.08 27.23
N TYR A 180 -0.85 0.47 27.23
CA TYR A 180 0.40 1.19 27.33
C TYR A 180 0.69 2.06 26.10
N PHE A 181 0.46 1.54 24.89
CA PHE A 181 0.52 2.28 23.62
C PHE A 181 -0.35 3.53 23.66
N SER A 182 -1.63 3.37 24.01
CA SER A 182 -2.58 4.48 24.07
C SER A 182 -2.15 5.53 25.08
N TYR A 183 -1.71 5.11 26.27
CA TYR A 183 -1.17 6.01 27.28
C TYR A 183 0.03 6.81 26.76
N ARG A 184 1.01 6.14 26.14
CA ARG A 184 2.25 6.77 25.68
C ARG A 184 2.03 7.76 24.55
N TYR A 185 1.18 7.44 23.58
CA TYR A 185 0.91 8.36 22.48
C TYR A 185 -0.04 9.50 22.85
N LYS A 186 -0.89 9.33 23.87
CA LYS A 186 -1.60 10.46 24.48
C LYS A 186 -0.62 11.46 25.11
N MET A 187 0.44 11.00 25.77
CA MET A 187 1.47 11.86 26.37
C MET A 187 2.41 12.49 25.32
N ALA A 188 2.78 11.73 24.28
CA ALA A 188 3.66 12.20 23.22
C ALA A 188 3.07 13.38 22.41
N GLN A 189 1.75 13.52 22.37
CA GLN A 189 1.05 14.54 21.56
C GLN A 189 0.93 15.93 22.22
N ALA A 190 1.79 16.23 23.21
CA ALA A 190 1.75 17.47 23.99
C ALA A 190 2.00 18.77 23.19
N SER A 191 2.71 18.70 22.05
CA SER A 191 2.99 19.87 21.19
C SER A 191 2.64 19.62 19.73
N ALA A 192 2.48 20.68 18.93
CA ALA A 192 2.18 20.56 17.50
C ALA A 192 3.27 19.77 16.74
N THR A 193 4.54 20.05 17.04
CA THR A 193 5.68 19.30 16.50
C THR A 193 5.59 17.82 16.87
N SER A 194 5.36 17.53 18.15
CA SER A 194 5.32 16.14 18.62
C SER A 194 4.13 15.37 18.04
N ARG A 195 2.99 16.03 17.79
CA ARG A 195 1.84 15.40 17.10
C ARG A 195 2.21 14.88 15.73
N ILE A 196 2.91 15.67 14.91
CA ILE A 196 3.30 15.25 13.55
C ILE A 196 4.33 14.11 13.62
N ILE A 197 5.35 14.21 14.48
CA ILE A 197 6.35 13.15 14.64
C ILE A 197 5.73 11.85 15.16
N SER A 198 4.74 11.95 16.06
CA SER A 198 4.07 10.79 16.64
C SER A 198 3.34 9.95 15.61
N ILE A 199 2.95 10.50 14.45
CA ILE A 199 2.31 9.76 13.35
C ILE A 199 3.18 8.58 12.94
N ALA A 200 4.47 8.83 12.71
CA ALA A 200 5.43 7.81 12.29
C ALA A 200 5.67 6.80 13.41
N ALA A 201 6.03 7.27 14.61
CA ALA A 201 6.33 6.38 15.73
C ALA A 201 5.13 5.48 16.09
N ALA A 202 3.93 6.04 16.18
CA ALA A 202 2.71 5.29 16.48
C ALA A 202 2.37 4.28 15.39
N HIS A 203 2.56 4.63 14.11
CA HIS A 203 2.39 3.70 13.00
C HIS A 203 3.24 2.44 13.19
N HIS A 204 4.52 2.62 13.50
CA HIS A 204 5.43 1.50 13.73
C HIS A 204 5.03 0.71 14.97
N ARG A 205 4.87 1.36 16.13
CA ARG A 205 4.61 0.65 17.39
C ARG A 205 3.26 -0.07 17.43
N LEU A 206 2.25 0.40 16.69
CA LEU A 206 1.00 -0.35 16.54
C LEU A 206 1.22 -1.66 15.75
N ASN A 207 2.00 -1.61 14.66
CA ASN A 207 2.34 -2.80 13.89
C ASN A 207 3.26 -3.76 14.65
N PHE A 208 4.15 -3.23 15.50
CA PHE A 208 4.97 -4.05 16.40
C PHE A 208 4.10 -4.87 17.36
N ILE A 209 3.05 -4.25 17.94
CA ILE A 209 2.09 -4.94 18.83
C ILE A 209 1.22 -5.92 18.03
N HIS A 210 0.82 -5.55 16.82
CA HIS A 210 0.00 -6.34 15.91
C HIS A 210 -1.27 -6.90 16.60
N PRO A 211 -2.17 -6.03 17.09
CA PRO A 211 -3.19 -6.43 18.06
C PRO A 211 -4.34 -7.29 17.54
N PHE A 212 -4.55 -7.38 16.22
CA PHE A 212 -5.64 -8.15 15.60
C PHE A 212 -5.13 -9.42 14.91
N THR A 213 -6.03 -10.36 14.62
CA THR A 213 -5.70 -11.57 13.84
C THR A 213 -5.42 -11.26 12.37
N ASP A 214 -6.07 -10.24 11.80
CA ASP A 214 -5.81 -9.70 10.47
C ASP A 214 -6.17 -8.21 10.39
N GLY A 215 -5.68 -7.52 9.36
CA GLY A 215 -6.05 -6.13 9.08
C GLY A 215 -5.16 -5.09 9.77
N ASN A 216 -4.17 -5.51 10.54
CA ASN A 216 -3.28 -4.61 11.29
C ASN A 216 -2.63 -3.52 10.43
N GLY A 217 -2.10 -3.87 9.25
CA GLY A 217 -1.49 -2.89 8.34
C GLY A 217 -2.49 -1.86 7.82
N ARG A 218 -3.71 -2.29 7.48
CA ARG A 218 -4.81 -1.41 7.02
C ARG A 218 -5.26 -0.47 8.15
N VAL A 219 -5.44 -1.03 9.36
CA VAL A 219 -5.80 -0.26 10.55
C VAL A 219 -4.72 0.76 10.90
N SER A 220 -3.44 0.40 10.84
CA SER A 220 -2.35 1.34 11.16
C SER A 220 -2.24 2.48 10.14
N ARG A 221 -2.47 2.22 8.85
CA ARG A 221 -2.50 3.26 7.81
C ARG A 221 -3.70 4.20 7.97
N LEU A 222 -4.88 3.68 8.31
CA LEU A 222 -6.06 4.48 8.63
C LEU A 222 -5.88 5.29 9.92
N MET A 223 -5.23 4.73 10.93
CA MET A 223 -4.82 5.46 12.14
C MET A 223 -3.87 6.61 11.78
N SER A 224 -2.83 6.36 10.99
CA SER A 224 -1.91 7.42 10.56
C SER A 224 -2.60 8.53 9.79
N HIS A 225 -3.57 8.18 8.92
CA HIS A 225 -4.42 9.15 8.22
C HIS A 225 -5.22 10.01 9.21
N ALA A 226 -5.88 9.38 10.19
CA ALA A 226 -6.63 10.09 11.24
C ALA A 226 -5.71 10.99 12.11
N MET A 227 -4.51 10.52 12.45
CA MET A 227 -3.52 11.33 13.17
C MET A 227 -3.06 12.54 12.34
N ALA A 228 -2.88 12.39 11.03
CA ALA A 228 -2.53 13.50 10.14
C ALA A 228 -3.64 14.57 10.11
N GLN A 229 -4.91 14.15 10.06
CA GLN A 229 -6.06 15.05 10.17
C GLN A 229 -6.04 15.80 11.51
N ASN A 230 -5.91 15.08 12.63
CA ASN A 230 -5.86 15.66 13.98
C ASN A 230 -4.67 16.61 14.20
N ALA A 231 -3.53 16.32 13.55
CA ALA A 231 -2.33 17.14 13.63
C ALA A 231 -2.38 18.39 12.72
N GLY A 232 -3.43 18.56 11.91
CA GLY A 232 -3.59 19.70 10.99
C GLY A 232 -2.79 19.58 9.69
N VAL A 233 -2.24 18.39 9.39
CA VAL A 233 -1.45 18.12 8.16
C VAL A 233 -2.17 17.17 7.19
N GLY A 234 -3.45 16.86 7.44
CA GLY A 234 -4.26 16.00 6.58
C GLY A 234 -4.60 16.59 5.21
N GLY A 235 -4.33 17.88 4.97
CA GLY A 235 -4.38 18.51 3.64
C GLY A 235 -5.72 18.32 2.91
N LYS A 236 -6.85 18.44 3.62
CA LYS A 236 -8.22 18.20 3.12
C LYS A 236 -8.45 16.78 2.55
N GLY A 237 -7.61 15.81 2.91
CA GLY A 237 -7.64 14.45 2.34
C GLY A 237 -7.09 14.36 0.92
N LEU A 238 -6.34 15.37 0.46
CA LEU A 238 -5.80 15.46 -0.90
C LEU A 238 -4.41 14.82 -1.05
N TRP A 239 -3.93 14.06 -0.07
CA TRP A 239 -2.71 13.26 -0.19
C TRP A 239 -2.88 11.91 0.53
N SER A 240 -1.99 10.95 0.24
CA SER A 240 -2.06 9.58 0.76
C SER A 240 -0.70 9.11 1.22
N ILE A 241 -0.59 8.69 2.48
CA ILE A 241 0.61 8.04 2.99
C ILE A 241 0.81 6.65 2.37
N SER A 242 -0.27 5.88 2.13
CA SER A 242 -0.18 4.50 1.61
C SER A 242 0.51 4.44 0.24
N ARG A 243 0.29 5.43 -0.62
CA ARG A 243 1.03 5.54 -1.89
C ARG A 243 2.53 5.66 -1.68
N GLY A 244 2.95 6.51 -0.74
CA GLY A 244 4.35 6.68 -0.40
C GLY A 244 4.97 5.42 0.19
N LEU A 245 4.27 4.76 1.12
CA LEU A 245 4.74 3.51 1.73
C LEU A 245 4.87 2.37 0.70
N ALA A 246 3.94 2.28 -0.26
CA ALA A 246 3.99 1.26 -1.32
C ALA A 246 5.15 1.47 -2.31
N ARG A 247 5.65 2.70 -2.45
CA ARG A 247 6.67 3.07 -3.43
C ARG A 247 8.07 3.29 -2.85
N GLY A 248 8.14 3.67 -1.57
CA GLY A 248 9.35 4.21 -0.97
C GLY A 248 9.71 5.59 -1.53
N LEU A 249 10.81 6.16 -1.01
CA LEU A 249 11.48 7.32 -1.58
C LEU A 249 12.29 6.94 -2.82
N ASN A 250 12.94 5.77 -2.79
CA ASN A 250 13.75 5.28 -3.91
C ASN A 250 13.32 3.92 -4.46
N GLU A 251 12.79 3.02 -3.62
CA GLU A 251 12.43 1.66 -4.02
C GLU A 251 11.27 1.08 -3.21
N LYS A 252 10.51 0.18 -3.84
CA LYS A 252 9.25 -0.38 -3.30
C LYS A 252 9.42 -1.21 -2.03
N THR A 253 10.63 -1.70 -1.75
CA THR A 253 10.93 -2.55 -0.59
C THR A 253 11.28 -1.74 0.66
N GLU A 254 11.49 -0.42 0.55
CA GLU A 254 11.93 0.44 1.66
C GLU A 254 11.00 0.36 2.86
N TYR A 255 9.68 0.37 2.67
CA TYR A 255 8.76 0.35 3.82
C TYR A 255 8.95 -0.89 4.68
N LYS A 256 8.98 -2.09 4.09
CA LYS A 256 9.21 -3.34 4.84
C LYS A 256 10.58 -3.34 5.51
N ARG A 257 11.61 -2.89 4.79
CA ARG A 257 12.99 -2.79 5.31
C ARG A 257 13.08 -1.82 6.51
N MET A 258 12.38 -0.70 6.46
CA MET A 258 12.34 0.30 7.52
C MET A 258 11.53 -0.18 8.73
N MET A 259 10.44 -0.91 8.50
CA MET A 259 9.69 -1.57 9.58
C MET A 259 10.59 -2.57 10.34
N ASP A 260 11.28 -3.45 9.61
CA ASP A 260 12.23 -4.42 10.18
C ASP A 260 13.38 -3.72 10.92
N TYR A 261 13.94 -2.65 10.33
CA TYR A 261 15.03 -1.90 10.96
C TYR A 261 14.60 -1.26 12.27
N ALA A 262 13.39 -0.71 12.34
CA ALA A 262 12.84 -0.09 13.55
C ALA A 262 12.49 -1.09 14.69
N ASP A 263 12.54 -2.39 14.40
CA ASP A 263 12.44 -3.49 15.37
C ASP A 263 13.80 -3.88 15.98
N SER A 264 14.90 -3.25 15.51
CA SER A 264 16.26 -3.52 16.02
C SER A 264 16.32 -3.31 17.53
N GLN A 265 16.99 -4.25 18.21
CA GLN A 265 17.23 -4.14 19.65
C GLN A 265 18.19 -2.99 19.95
N ARG A 266 18.11 -2.47 21.17
CA ARG A 266 19.01 -1.43 21.66
C ARG A 266 20.48 -1.85 21.55
N MET A 267 21.30 -1.02 20.91
CA MET A 267 22.73 -1.27 20.68
C MET A 267 23.60 -0.43 21.62
N GLY A 268 23.87 -0.96 22.80
CA GLY A 268 24.76 -0.34 23.79
C GLY A 268 24.16 0.88 24.51
N GLU A 269 24.96 1.54 25.36
CA GLU A 269 24.46 2.57 26.28
C GLU A 269 24.03 3.88 25.59
N ARG A 270 24.63 4.19 24.44
CA ARG A 270 24.37 5.43 23.68
C ARG A 270 23.08 5.38 22.86
N ASP A 271 22.47 4.21 22.69
CA ASP A 271 21.27 4.00 21.89
C ASP A 271 19.98 4.19 22.69
N GLY A 272 19.94 5.27 23.48
CA GLY A 272 18.78 5.64 24.29
C GLY A 272 18.43 4.65 25.41
N ARG A 273 17.15 4.59 25.77
CA ARG A 273 16.58 3.70 26.80
C ARG A 273 15.44 2.89 26.20
N GLY A 274 15.14 1.75 26.84
CA GLY A 274 14.13 0.82 26.34
C GLY A 274 14.74 -0.45 25.77
N ASN A 275 13.89 -1.25 25.13
CA ASN A 275 14.26 -2.54 24.56
C ASN A 275 14.71 -2.43 23.09
N LEU A 276 14.11 -1.51 22.34
CA LEU A 276 14.36 -1.24 20.94
C LEU A 276 15.37 -0.09 20.79
N SER A 277 15.96 0.02 19.60
CA SER A 277 16.93 1.06 19.27
C SER A 277 16.27 2.44 19.16
N ALA A 278 16.79 3.42 19.88
CA ALA A 278 16.36 4.82 19.76
C ALA A 278 16.81 5.43 18.42
N LYS A 279 18.00 5.06 17.94
CA LYS A 279 18.52 5.47 16.64
C LYS A 279 17.66 4.93 15.49
N ALA A 280 17.29 3.65 15.54
CA ALA A 280 16.43 3.07 14.51
C ALA A 280 15.04 3.70 14.48
N LEU A 281 14.47 4.05 15.65
CA LEU A 281 13.21 4.81 15.71
C LEU A 281 13.35 6.21 15.11
N GLN A 282 14.44 6.92 15.39
CA GLN A 282 14.71 8.23 14.81
C GLN A 282 14.77 8.15 13.28
N ASP A 283 15.57 7.22 12.75
CA ASP A 283 15.74 7.00 11.31
C ASP A 283 14.40 6.63 10.66
N TYR A 284 13.62 5.75 11.28
CA TYR A 284 12.29 5.40 10.80
C TYR A 284 11.35 6.61 10.74
N CYS A 285 11.32 7.42 11.81
CA CYS A 285 10.52 8.64 11.84
C CYS A 285 10.95 9.63 10.76
N GLU A 286 12.25 9.80 10.55
CA GLU A 286 12.81 10.68 9.53
C GLU A 286 12.38 10.20 8.13
N TRP A 287 12.56 8.92 7.81
CA TRP A 287 12.10 8.34 6.54
C TRP A 287 10.58 8.46 6.34
N PHE A 288 9.78 8.11 7.34
CA PHE A 288 8.32 8.16 7.21
C PHE A 288 7.82 9.59 6.98
N LEU A 289 8.38 10.57 7.68
CA LEU A 289 8.04 11.98 7.49
C LEU A 289 8.54 12.51 6.14
N SER A 290 9.72 12.10 5.67
CA SER A 290 10.17 12.39 4.31
C SER A 290 9.21 11.79 3.26
N VAL A 291 8.73 10.56 3.45
CA VAL A 291 7.70 9.95 2.58
C VAL A 291 6.42 10.76 2.60
N ALA A 292 5.95 11.21 3.77
CA ALA A 292 4.78 12.07 3.87
C ALA A 292 4.96 13.39 3.09
N LEU A 293 6.10 14.05 3.24
CA LEU A 293 6.44 15.27 2.50
C LEU A 293 6.50 15.04 0.98
N ASP A 294 7.12 13.94 0.53
CA ASP A 294 7.12 13.54 -0.88
C ASP A 294 5.70 13.37 -1.43
N GLN A 295 4.79 12.73 -0.67
CA GLN A 295 3.42 12.52 -1.12
C GLN A 295 2.57 13.81 -1.12
N ILE A 296 2.83 14.74 -0.21
CA ILE A 296 2.19 16.07 -0.23
C ILE A 296 2.65 16.84 -1.48
N ASN A 297 3.96 16.85 -1.76
CA ASN A 297 4.52 17.52 -2.94
C ASN A 297 4.07 16.87 -4.25
N PHE A 298 4.02 15.54 -4.30
CA PHE A 298 3.46 14.77 -5.42
C PHE A 298 2.01 15.19 -5.69
N SER A 299 1.18 15.27 -4.64
CA SER A 299 -0.23 15.63 -4.79
C SER A 299 -0.38 17.05 -5.33
N LYS A 300 0.42 18.00 -4.83
CA LYS A 300 0.45 19.37 -5.38
C LYS A 300 0.81 19.39 -6.86
N ALA A 301 1.82 18.62 -7.28
CA ALA A 301 2.28 18.56 -8.66
C ALA A 301 1.29 17.87 -9.60
N VAL A 302 0.71 16.72 -9.19
CA VAL A 302 -0.25 15.98 -10.02
C VAL A 302 -1.54 16.76 -10.21
N PHE A 303 -2.10 17.32 -9.13
CA PHE A 303 -3.34 18.06 -9.23
C PHE A 303 -3.15 19.43 -9.87
N ALA A 304 -1.98 20.05 -9.69
CA ALA A 304 -1.61 21.37 -10.22
C ALA A 304 -2.81 22.33 -10.27
N PHE A 305 -3.35 22.63 -9.07
CA PHE A 305 -4.66 23.26 -8.86
C PHE A 305 -4.86 24.54 -9.69
N GLU A 306 -3.80 25.32 -9.89
CA GLU A 306 -3.78 26.56 -10.69
C GLU A 306 -4.19 26.34 -12.15
N THR A 307 -3.90 25.16 -12.72
CA THR A 307 -4.20 24.81 -14.11
C THR A 307 -5.34 23.79 -14.22
N LEU A 308 -5.91 23.36 -13.09
CA LEU A 308 -6.93 22.32 -13.05
C LEU A 308 -8.16 22.70 -13.90
N GLU A 309 -8.65 23.92 -13.76
CA GLU A 309 -9.81 24.39 -14.51
C GLU A 309 -9.56 24.33 -16.03
N ALA A 310 -8.44 24.87 -16.50
CA ALA A 310 -8.10 24.88 -17.92
C ALA A 310 -7.98 23.44 -18.49
N ARG A 311 -7.39 22.53 -17.72
CA ARG A 311 -7.26 21.12 -18.11
C ARG A 311 -8.61 20.41 -18.17
N TYR A 312 -9.48 20.70 -17.20
CA TYR A 312 -10.82 20.13 -17.14
C TYR A 312 -11.68 20.64 -18.31
N ARG A 313 -11.63 21.95 -18.61
CA ARG A 313 -12.31 22.53 -19.77
C ARG A 313 -11.90 21.84 -21.07
N LYS A 314 -10.59 21.71 -21.34
CA LYS A 314 -10.07 21.01 -22.53
C LYS A 314 -10.52 19.56 -22.62
N LEU A 315 -10.60 18.87 -21.48
CA LEU A 315 -11.10 17.51 -21.43
C LEU A 315 -12.57 17.47 -21.87
N VAL A 316 -13.41 18.32 -21.29
CA VAL A 316 -14.85 18.38 -21.61
C VAL A 316 -15.05 18.72 -23.09
N GLU A 317 -14.36 19.73 -23.61
CA GLU A 317 -14.41 20.12 -25.04
C GLU A 317 -14.07 18.97 -26.00
N SER A 318 -13.25 18.00 -25.57
CA SER A 318 -12.89 16.86 -26.41
C SER A 318 -13.84 15.66 -26.32
N VAL A 319 -14.76 15.67 -25.36
CA VAL A 319 -15.67 14.55 -25.04
C VAL A 319 -17.11 14.88 -25.44
N THR A 320 -17.49 16.16 -25.41
CA THR A 320 -18.84 16.63 -25.75
C THR A 320 -18.78 17.70 -26.83
N ASP A 321 -19.78 17.68 -27.72
CA ASP A 321 -20.01 18.73 -28.73
C ASP A 321 -20.79 19.94 -28.15
N ASP A 322 -21.21 19.88 -26.88
CA ASP A 322 -21.91 20.97 -26.22
C ASP A 322 -20.95 22.09 -25.84
N LYS A 323 -20.96 23.16 -26.64
CA LYS A 323 -20.12 24.36 -26.44
C LYS A 323 -20.30 25.05 -25.08
N TRP A 324 -21.38 24.78 -24.35
CA TRP A 324 -21.63 25.38 -23.02
C TRP A 324 -21.11 24.54 -21.87
N ALA A 325 -20.85 23.25 -22.11
CA ALA A 325 -20.40 22.32 -21.08
C ALA A 325 -19.12 22.78 -20.35
N PRO A 326 -18.09 23.35 -21.01
CA PRO A 326 -16.89 23.84 -20.33
C PRO A 326 -17.17 24.97 -19.33
N ASP A 327 -18.11 25.87 -19.65
CA ASP A 327 -18.48 27.00 -18.78
C ASP A 327 -19.24 26.54 -17.54
N VAL A 328 -20.14 25.56 -17.71
CA VAL A 328 -20.84 24.93 -16.57
C VAL A 328 -19.84 24.24 -15.65
N ILE A 329 -18.86 23.53 -16.20
CA ILE A 329 -17.81 22.85 -15.41
C ILE A 329 -16.93 23.86 -14.67
N SER A 330 -16.49 24.93 -15.32
CA SER A 330 -15.77 26.03 -14.66
C SER A 330 -16.57 26.63 -13.51
N ALA A 331 -17.86 26.88 -13.71
CA ALA A 331 -18.73 27.44 -12.68
C ALA A 331 -18.85 26.49 -11.48
N VAL A 332 -19.14 25.20 -11.70
CA VAL A 332 -19.27 24.22 -10.62
C VAL A 332 -17.93 24.00 -9.90
N LEU A 333 -16.80 24.00 -10.61
CA LEU A 333 -15.48 23.85 -9.99
C LEU A 333 -15.15 25.02 -9.05
N ARG A 334 -15.49 26.26 -9.45
CA ARG A 334 -15.22 27.48 -8.67
C ARG A 334 -16.20 27.67 -7.51
N HIS A 335 -17.47 27.34 -7.70
CA HIS A 335 -18.54 27.57 -6.73
C HIS A 335 -18.92 26.32 -5.93
N GLY A 336 -18.31 25.17 -6.22
CA GLY A 336 -18.51 23.90 -5.54
C GLY A 336 -19.75 23.14 -6.00
N SER A 337 -20.90 23.81 -5.98
CA SER A 337 -22.17 23.25 -6.43
C SER A 337 -22.99 24.28 -7.19
N LEU A 338 -23.90 23.80 -8.03
CA LEU A 338 -24.81 24.63 -8.79
C LEU A 338 -26.21 24.03 -8.78
N ASN A 339 -27.23 24.83 -8.47
CA ASN A 339 -28.61 24.36 -8.61
C ASN A 339 -28.88 24.10 -10.09
N ARG A 340 -29.59 23.01 -10.39
CA ARG A 340 -29.92 22.64 -11.79
C ARG A 340 -30.69 23.73 -12.52
N GLY A 341 -31.50 24.52 -11.81
CA GLY A 341 -32.23 25.67 -12.36
C GLY A 341 -31.33 26.84 -12.76
N ASP A 342 -30.19 27.02 -12.09
CA ASP A 342 -29.29 28.16 -12.28
C ASP A 342 -28.29 27.94 -13.42
N VAL A 343 -28.27 26.75 -14.02
CA VAL A 343 -27.40 26.43 -15.17
C VAL A 343 -27.73 27.31 -16.38
N ASN A 344 -28.98 27.76 -16.52
CA ASN A 344 -29.38 28.70 -17.56
C ASN A 344 -28.68 30.07 -17.42
N LEU A 345 -28.32 30.49 -16.20
CA LEU A 345 -27.61 31.73 -15.92
C LEU A 345 -26.16 31.67 -16.40
N ILE A 346 -25.53 30.50 -16.27
CA ILE A 346 -24.16 30.26 -16.75
C ILE A 346 -24.14 30.16 -18.27
N THR A 347 -25.02 29.33 -18.84
CA THR A 347 -25.06 29.10 -20.29
C THR A 347 -25.66 30.27 -21.08
N LYS A 348 -26.43 31.15 -20.41
CA LYS A 348 -27.23 32.22 -21.01
C LYS A 348 -28.17 31.70 -22.10
N THR A 349 -28.78 30.54 -21.85
CA THR A 349 -29.69 29.85 -22.78
C THR A 349 -31.05 29.56 -22.15
N THR A 350 -31.97 28.97 -22.91
CA THR A 350 -33.26 28.50 -22.40
C THR A 350 -33.09 27.37 -21.39
N ASP A 351 -34.04 27.22 -20.46
CA ASP A 351 -34.08 26.10 -19.50
C ASP A 351 -33.96 24.73 -20.17
N ARG A 352 -34.55 24.56 -21.36
CA ARG A 352 -34.47 23.31 -22.12
C ARG A 352 -33.03 22.99 -22.52
N THR A 353 -32.30 23.99 -23.03
CA THR A 353 -30.89 23.84 -23.43
C THR A 353 -30.01 23.60 -22.21
N ALA A 354 -30.16 24.39 -21.15
CA ALA A 354 -29.40 24.23 -19.91
C ALA A 354 -29.61 22.85 -19.26
N ARG A 355 -30.84 22.33 -19.26
CA ARG A 355 -31.14 20.96 -18.80
C ARG A 355 -30.48 19.89 -19.68
N LYS A 356 -30.42 20.10 -21.00
CA LYS A 356 -29.72 19.19 -21.91
C LYS A 356 -28.22 19.15 -21.58
N THR A 357 -27.57 20.31 -21.47
CA THR A 357 -26.16 20.44 -21.09
C THR A 357 -25.87 19.75 -19.75
N THR A 358 -26.72 20.01 -18.75
CA THR A 358 -26.58 19.38 -17.43
C THR A 358 -26.71 17.87 -17.50
N LYS A 359 -27.68 17.35 -18.26
CA LYS A 359 -27.88 15.92 -18.44
C LYS A 359 -26.66 15.29 -19.12
N GLU A 360 -26.15 15.89 -20.18
CA GLU A 360 -24.99 15.39 -20.91
C GLU A 360 -23.73 15.32 -20.03
N LEU A 361 -23.48 16.36 -19.23
CA LEU A 361 -22.38 16.38 -18.26
C LEU A 361 -22.53 15.34 -17.14
N VAL A 362 -23.76 15.07 -16.68
CA VAL A 362 -24.03 14.03 -15.67
C VAL A 362 -23.88 12.63 -16.28
N ASP A 363 -24.43 12.40 -17.47
CA ASP A 363 -24.35 11.12 -18.17
C ASP A 363 -22.90 10.79 -18.54
N ALA A 364 -22.08 11.79 -18.88
CA ALA A 364 -20.64 11.65 -19.13
C ALA A 364 -19.79 11.53 -17.84
N GLY A 365 -20.40 11.67 -16.66
CA GLY A 365 -19.73 11.50 -15.37
C GLY A 365 -18.89 12.70 -14.90
N PHE A 366 -19.00 13.87 -15.55
CA PHE A 366 -18.29 15.09 -15.14
C PHE A 366 -19.00 15.85 -14.01
N LEU A 367 -20.32 15.67 -13.90
CA LEU A 367 -21.13 16.19 -12.80
C LEU A 367 -21.84 15.04 -12.08
N LYS A 368 -22.03 15.19 -10.78
CA LYS A 368 -22.84 14.26 -9.97
C LYS A 368 -23.76 14.98 -9.01
N SER A 369 -24.77 14.28 -8.53
CA SER A 369 -25.75 14.79 -7.57
C SER A 369 -26.25 13.65 -6.69
N SER A 370 -26.58 13.93 -5.43
CA SER A 370 -27.16 12.94 -4.51
C SER A 370 -28.54 12.44 -4.94
N SER A 371 -29.28 13.23 -5.72
CA SER A 371 -30.58 12.86 -6.27
C SER A 371 -30.87 13.66 -7.56
N PRO A 372 -31.89 13.28 -8.34
CA PRO A 372 -32.30 14.04 -9.53
C PRO A 372 -32.75 15.48 -9.24
N LYS A 373 -33.07 15.81 -7.97
CA LYS A 373 -33.60 17.13 -7.56
C LYS A 373 -32.57 17.99 -6.83
N THR A 374 -31.40 17.46 -6.48
CA THR A 374 -30.38 18.20 -5.73
C THR A 374 -29.38 18.91 -6.64
N PRO A 375 -28.64 19.90 -6.12
CA PRO A 375 -27.58 20.58 -6.85
C PRO A 375 -26.57 19.60 -7.45
N VAL A 376 -25.98 20.00 -8.57
CA VAL A 376 -24.87 19.27 -9.18
C VAL A 376 -23.55 19.74 -8.59
N ARG A 377 -22.62 18.81 -8.43
CA ARG A 377 -21.23 19.03 -7.98
C ARG A 377 -20.28 18.45 -9.01
N ILE A 378 -19.03 18.90 -8.97
CA ILE A 378 -17.99 18.38 -9.83
C ILE A 378 -17.73 16.89 -9.50
N ALA A 379 -17.40 16.10 -10.51
CA ALA A 379 -16.92 14.74 -10.35
C ALA A 379 -15.52 14.60 -10.97
N PHE A 380 -14.79 13.54 -10.61
CA PHE A 380 -13.48 13.23 -11.19
C PHE A 380 -13.49 11.76 -11.64
N PRO A 381 -14.14 11.44 -12.77
CA PRO A 381 -14.36 10.05 -13.18
C PRO A 381 -13.05 9.34 -13.53
N LEU A 382 -12.90 8.08 -13.09
CA LEU A 382 -11.67 7.31 -13.34
C LEU A 382 -11.35 7.12 -14.82
N ASP A 383 -12.35 7.14 -15.71
CA ASP A 383 -12.13 6.97 -17.15
C ASP A 383 -11.28 8.10 -17.76
N TYR A 384 -11.30 9.30 -17.16
CA TYR A 384 -10.49 10.43 -17.63
C TYR A 384 -9.32 10.76 -16.70
N ARG A 385 -9.03 9.91 -15.70
CA ARG A 385 -8.00 10.17 -14.69
C ARG A 385 -6.62 10.43 -15.28
N GLU A 386 -6.20 9.69 -16.33
CA GLU A 386 -4.87 9.90 -16.93
C GLU A 386 -4.79 11.22 -17.70
N ARG A 387 -5.93 11.76 -18.14
CA ARG A 387 -6.01 13.04 -18.84
C ARG A 387 -6.07 14.22 -17.86
N LEU A 388 -6.69 14.02 -16.70
CA LEU A 388 -6.76 15.02 -15.64
C LEU A 388 -5.51 15.01 -14.75
N PHE A 389 -5.09 13.83 -14.33
CA PHE A 389 -4.10 13.55 -13.29
C PHE A 389 -3.18 12.40 -13.73
N PRO A 390 -2.28 12.64 -14.71
CA PRO A 390 -1.34 11.64 -15.17
C PRO A 390 -0.55 11.01 -14.00
N ASN A 391 -0.33 9.70 -14.04
CA ASN A 391 0.48 8.95 -13.07
C ASN A 391 -0.07 8.92 -11.63
N LEU A 392 -1.35 9.25 -11.41
CA LEU A 392 -1.98 9.15 -10.09
C LEU A 392 -2.00 7.68 -9.59
N PHE A 393 -2.29 6.73 -10.48
CA PHE A 393 -2.36 5.29 -10.20
C PHE A 393 -1.21 4.47 -10.82
N ALA A 394 -0.21 5.13 -11.41
CA ALA A 394 0.84 4.47 -12.16
C ALA A 394 2.25 4.78 -11.63
N ASP A 395 3.23 4.03 -12.11
CA ASP A 395 4.63 4.14 -11.71
C ASP A 395 5.40 5.28 -12.38
N GLY A 396 4.79 5.99 -13.34
CA GLY A 396 5.45 7.08 -14.07
C GLY A 396 5.87 8.25 -13.18
N ASP A 397 6.94 8.92 -13.60
CA ASP A 397 7.48 10.07 -12.87
C ASP A 397 6.58 11.29 -13.00
N VAL A 398 6.54 12.06 -11.91
CA VAL A 398 5.91 13.38 -11.84
C VAL A 398 6.97 14.35 -11.36
N ALA A 399 7.13 15.46 -12.06
CA ALA A 399 8.05 16.53 -11.69
C ALA A 399 7.54 17.26 -10.43
N ALA A 400 7.83 16.68 -9.27
CA ALA A 400 7.51 17.24 -7.96
C ALA A 400 8.81 17.47 -7.18
N PRO A 401 8.92 18.54 -6.35
CA PRO A 401 10.03 18.71 -5.44
C PRO A 401 10.18 17.48 -4.54
N LYS A 402 11.33 16.83 -4.63
CA LYS A 402 11.67 15.68 -3.78
C LYS A 402 12.24 16.17 -2.44
N PRO A 403 11.87 15.55 -1.32
CA PRO A 403 12.53 15.82 -0.05
C PRO A 403 14.01 15.42 -0.14
N ILE A 404 14.84 16.03 0.70
CA ILE A 404 16.21 15.56 0.88
C ILE A 404 16.13 14.12 1.38
N THR A 405 16.80 13.20 0.67
CA THR A 405 16.85 11.80 1.11
C THR A 405 17.64 11.71 2.41
N PRO A 406 17.08 11.14 3.48
CA PRO A 406 17.80 10.95 4.73
C PRO A 406 19.17 10.30 4.52
N THR A 407 20.21 10.90 5.11
CA THR A 407 21.60 10.47 4.91
C THR A 407 21.80 9.00 5.25
N PHE A 408 21.10 8.51 6.29
CA PHE A 408 21.19 7.13 6.73
C PHE A 408 20.66 6.14 5.67
N LEU A 409 19.71 6.50 4.81
CA LEU A 409 19.25 5.61 3.73
C LEU A 409 20.33 5.43 2.66
N THR A 410 21.10 6.49 2.40
CA THR A 410 22.24 6.42 1.48
C THR A 410 23.36 5.57 2.09
N GLN A 411 23.57 5.68 3.40
CA GLN A 411 24.50 4.83 4.15
C GLN A 411 24.02 3.38 4.18
N MET A 412 22.77 3.09 4.52
CA MET A 412 22.20 1.74 4.48
C MET A 412 22.30 1.13 3.08
N LYS A 413 22.10 1.91 2.00
CA LYS A 413 22.36 1.41 0.64
C LYS A 413 23.83 1.13 0.40
N ARG A 414 24.74 1.98 0.89
CA ARG A 414 26.19 1.70 0.82
C ARG A 414 26.59 0.50 1.66
N ASP A 415 26.06 0.34 2.86
CA ASP A 415 26.34 -0.78 3.76
C ASP A 415 25.72 -2.06 3.22
N VAL A 416 24.51 -2.01 2.66
CA VAL A 416 23.93 -3.12 1.89
C VAL A 416 24.79 -3.40 0.67
N ILE A 417 25.26 -2.39 -0.07
CA ILE A 417 26.19 -2.57 -1.19
C ILE A 417 27.54 -3.08 -0.71
N VAL A 418 28.03 -2.75 0.48
CA VAL A 418 29.32 -3.20 1.03
C VAL A 418 29.20 -4.60 1.64
N LEU A 419 28.03 -4.94 2.20
CA LEU A 419 27.64 -6.28 2.66
C LEU A 419 27.17 -7.18 1.50
N SER A 420 26.77 -6.61 0.36
CA SER A 420 26.39 -7.30 -0.87
C SER A 420 27.47 -7.25 -1.95
N VAL A 421 28.50 -6.42 -1.77
CA VAL A 421 29.84 -6.67 -2.28
C VAL A 421 30.24 -7.91 -1.50
N PRO A 422 30.46 -9.06 -2.17
CA PRO A 422 30.81 -10.26 -1.45
C PRO A 422 32.08 -9.98 -0.65
N THR A 423 31.94 -9.92 0.66
CA THR A 423 32.99 -10.42 1.53
C THR A 423 33.12 -11.90 1.19
N ASP A 424 34.14 -12.13 0.37
CA ASP A 424 34.74 -13.38 -0.08
C ASP A 424 34.02 -14.13 -1.23
N VAL A 425 34.67 -14.07 -2.40
CA VAL A 425 34.41 -14.92 -3.58
C VAL A 425 34.46 -16.42 -3.23
N GLU A 426 35.05 -16.79 -2.09
CA GLU A 426 35.05 -18.14 -1.53
C GLU A 426 33.65 -18.60 -1.07
N ASP A 427 32.82 -17.78 -0.42
CA ASP A 427 31.50 -18.19 0.14
C ASP A 427 30.46 -18.49 -0.97
N ILE A 428 30.47 -17.70 -2.06
CA ILE A 428 29.60 -17.96 -3.22
C ILE A 428 30.01 -19.24 -3.94
N THR A 429 31.32 -19.48 -4.06
CA THR A 429 31.83 -20.67 -4.74
C THR A 429 31.49 -21.93 -3.92
N GLU A 430 31.65 -21.88 -2.59
CA GLU A 430 31.28 -22.96 -1.68
C GLU A 430 29.77 -23.27 -1.69
N GLU A 431 28.91 -22.25 -1.70
CA GLU A 431 27.46 -22.46 -1.75
C GLU A 431 26.99 -23.00 -3.11
N VAL A 432 27.62 -22.59 -4.21
CA VAL A 432 27.40 -23.19 -5.55
C VAL A 432 27.78 -24.67 -5.53
N GLU A 433 28.95 -25.02 -4.96
CA GLU A 433 29.39 -26.41 -4.83
C GLU A 433 28.44 -27.23 -3.96
N ARG A 434 28.03 -26.71 -2.80
CA ARG A 434 27.04 -27.35 -1.92
C ARG A 434 25.74 -27.66 -2.65
N ARG A 435 25.19 -26.71 -3.43
CA ARG A 435 23.95 -26.95 -4.19
C ARG A 435 24.13 -27.95 -5.34
N ILE A 436 25.31 -27.98 -5.96
CA ILE A 436 25.67 -29.00 -6.95
C ILE A 436 25.69 -30.40 -6.30
N GLU A 437 26.21 -30.52 -5.10
CA GLU A 437 26.24 -31.80 -4.34
C GLU A 437 24.84 -32.28 -3.92
N LEU A 438 23.87 -31.37 -3.79
CA LEU A 438 22.48 -31.72 -3.47
C LEU A 438 21.69 -32.25 -4.67
N ILE A 439 22.19 -32.12 -5.91
CA ILE A 439 21.48 -32.52 -7.13
C ILE A 439 21.02 -34.00 -7.11
N PRO A 440 21.85 -34.99 -6.74
CA PRO A 440 21.42 -36.39 -6.67
C PRO A 440 20.30 -36.65 -5.65
N LYS A 441 20.20 -35.81 -4.60
CA LYS A 441 19.10 -35.85 -3.64
C LYS A 441 17.82 -35.29 -4.27
N LEU A 442 17.93 -34.17 -4.99
CA LEU A 442 16.79 -33.56 -5.71
C LEU A 442 16.21 -34.49 -6.77
N GLN A 443 17.02 -35.28 -7.49
CA GLN A 443 16.53 -36.29 -8.45
C GLN A 443 15.63 -37.37 -7.82
N LYS A 444 15.79 -37.61 -6.51
CA LYS A 444 14.97 -38.54 -5.71
C LYS A 444 13.76 -37.86 -5.04
N SER A 445 13.67 -36.53 -5.09
CA SER A 445 12.49 -35.77 -4.63
C SER A 445 11.30 -35.92 -5.60
N GLU A 446 10.21 -35.22 -5.30
CA GLU A 446 9.03 -35.09 -6.15
C GLU A 446 8.80 -33.62 -6.57
N GLY A 447 7.86 -33.39 -7.49
CA GLY A 447 7.45 -32.04 -7.88
C GLY A 447 8.57 -31.22 -8.54
N VAL A 448 8.62 -29.92 -8.24
CA VAL A 448 9.57 -28.98 -8.86
C VAL A 448 11.02 -29.31 -8.51
N GLU A 449 11.28 -29.84 -7.31
CA GLU A 449 12.62 -30.26 -6.87
C GLU A 449 13.19 -31.36 -7.76
N LYS A 450 12.35 -32.35 -8.12
CA LYS A 450 12.74 -33.42 -9.04
C LYS A 450 13.12 -32.88 -10.42
N ILE A 451 12.28 -31.98 -10.96
CA ILE A 451 12.48 -31.36 -12.28
C ILE A 451 13.79 -30.56 -12.29
N LEU A 452 14.08 -29.83 -11.20
CA LEU A 452 15.35 -29.12 -11.02
C LEU A 452 16.53 -30.09 -10.93
N GLY A 453 16.41 -31.16 -10.14
CA GLY A 453 17.45 -32.19 -10.01
C GLY A 453 17.78 -32.84 -11.35
N ASP A 454 16.77 -33.26 -12.11
CA ASP A 454 16.95 -33.92 -13.40
C ASP A 454 17.51 -32.96 -14.46
N SER A 455 17.01 -31.72 -14.52
CA SER A 455 17.51 -30.69 -15.43
C SER A 455 18.96 -30.31 -15.14
N ALA A 456 19.33 -30.19 -13.86
CA ALA A 456 20.67 -29.86 -13.42
C ALA A 456 21.66 -31.02 -13.63
N ALA A 457 21.23 -32.26 -13.36
CA ALA A 457 22.05 -33.45 -13.62
C ALA A 457 22.36 -33.62 -15.12
N ASN A 458 21.38 -33.38 -15.99
CA ASN A 458 21.57 -33.42 -17.45
C ASN A 458 22.56 -32.35 -17.92
N GLU A 459 22.45 -31.12 -17.40
CA GLU A 459 23.37 -30.03 -17.72
C GLU A 459 24.81 -30.35 -17.30
N LEU A 460 24.97 -30.89 -16.09
CA LEU A 460 26.28 -31.30 -15.57
C LEU A 460 26.88 -32.48 -16.34
N ALA A 461 26.07 -33.46 -16.75
CA ALA A 461 26.52 -34.58 -17.56
C ALA A 461 26.99 -34.14 -18.95
N GLN A 462 26.34 -33.12 -19.52
CA GLN A 462 26.64 -32.65 -20.87
C GLN A 462 27.81 -31.66 -20.94
N TYR A 463 27.93 -30.76 -19.96
CA TYR A 463 28.89 -29.64 -20.02
C TYR A 463 29.91 -29.62 -18.88
N GLY A 464 29.70 -30.41 -17.82
CA GLY A 464 30.52 -30.40 -16.61
C GLY A 464 30.30 -29.16 -15.73
N LYS A 465 30.76 -29.23 -14.48
CA LYS A 465 30.56 -28.16 -13.48
C LYS A 465 31.02 -26.77 -13.94
N ALA A 466 32.17 -26.70 -14.62
CA ALA A 466 32.80 -25.43 -15.02
C ALA A 466 32.09 -24.72 -16.20
N LYS A 467 31.26 -25.42 -16.97
CA LYS A 467 30.57 -24.85 -18.15
C LYS A 467 29.05 -24.96 -18.09
N ALA A 468 28.50 -25.38 -16.95
CA ALA A 468 27.05 -25.51 -16.77
C ALA A 468 26.35 -24.14 -16.85
N ASN A 469 25.30 -24.05 -17.65
CA ASN A 469 24.50 -22.82 -17.75
C ASN A 469 23.27 -22.90 -16.84
N TRP A 470 23.41 -22.42 -15.61
CA TRP A 470 22.34 -22.46 -14.62
C TRP A 470 21.11 -21.64 -15.01
N LYS A 471 21.28 -20.59 -15.82
CA LYS A 471 20.15 -19.80 -16.34
C LYS A 471 19.27 -20.65 -17.27
N THR A 472 19.89 -21.43 -18.14
CA THR A 472 19.19 -22.36 -19.03
C THR A 472 18.52 -23.50 -18.25
N VAL A 473 19.18 -24.03 -17.21
CA VAL A 473 18.55 -25.02 -16.30
C VAL A 473 17.29 -24.44 -15.67
N GLN A 474 17.37 -23.23 -15.12
CA GLN A 474 16.20 -22.54 -14.53
C GLN A 474 15.08 -22.36 -15.56
N GLU A 475 15.39 -21.94 -16.79
CA GLU A 475 14.39 -21.77 -17.85
C GLU A 475 13.69 -23.09 -18.21
N ARG A 476 14.41 -24.22 -18.26
CA ARG A 476 13.80 -25.55 -18.46
C ARG A 476 12.85 -25.88 -17.31
N VAL A 477 13.28 -25.68 -16.07
CA VAL A 477 12.47 -25.95 -14.87
C VAL A 477 11.19 -25.10 -14.85
N ILE A 478 11.28 -23.82 -15.19
CA ILE A 478 10.12 -22.90 -15.27
C ILE A 478 9.14 -23.40 -16.33
N ASN A 479 9.63 -23.72 -17.53
CA ASN A 479 8.79 -24.16 -18.64
C ASN A 479 8.10 -25.51 -18.35
N GLU A 480 8.82 -26.48 -17.81
CA GLU A 480 8.31 -27.81 -17.52
C GLU A 480 7.34 -27.80 -16.33
N SER A 481 7.73 -27.17 -15.22
CA SER A 481 6.93 -27.15 -14.00
C SER A 481 5.58 -26.46 -14.20
N ILE A 482 5.57 -25.28 -14.82
CA ILE A 482 4.33 -24.51 -15.04
C ILE A 482 3.60 -25.02 -16.29
N GLY A 483 4.32 -25.19 -17.41
CA GLY A 483 3.71 -25.46 -18.72
C GLY A 483 3.26 -26.90 -18.93
N GLN A 484 3.88 -27.88 -18.26
CA GLN A 484 3.55 -29.29 -18.42
C GLN A 484 2.89 -29.89 -17.19
N HIS A 485 3.31 -29.45 -16.00
CA HIS A 485 2.82 -30.00 -14.73
C HIS A 485 1.85 -29.08 -13.97
N GLY A 486 1.64 -27.84 -14.41
CA GLY A 486 0.68 -26.91 -13.80
C GLY A 486 1.04 -26.46 -12.38
N ARG A 487 2.33 -26.48 -12.03
CA ARG A 487 2.84 -26.05 -10.71
C ARG A 487 2.69 -24.55 -10.52
N SER A 488 2.52 -24.13 -9.26
CA SER A 488 2.30 -22.71 -8.95
C SER A 488 3.58 -21.89 -9.10
N ARG A 489 3.45 -20.59 -9.42
CA ARG A 489 4.58 -19.66 -9.49
C ARG A 489 5.37 -19.61 -8.19
N ALA A 490 4.66 -19.54 -7.06
CA ALA A 490 5.26 -19.47 -5.73
C ALA A 490 6.11 -20.72 -5.41
N GLU A 491 5.59 -21.91 -5.75
CA GLU A 491 6.33 -23.18 -5.60
C GLU A 491 7.60 -23.18 -6.46
N VAL A 492 7.51 -22.74 -7.72
CA VAL A 492 8.67 -22.70 -8.64
C VAL A 492 9.73 -21.68 -8.20
N ILE A 493 9.32 -20.48 -7.78
CA ILE A 493 10.24 -19.44 -7.30
C ILE A 493 10.95 -19.93 -6.04
N LYS A 494 10.21 -20.48 -5.07
CA LYS A 494 10.77 -21.00 -3.82
C LYS A 494 11.81 -22.09 -4.10
N THR A 495 11.47 -23.10 -4.90
CA THR A 495 12.41 -24.19 -5.22
C THR A 495 13.67 -23.69 -5.92
N LEU A 496 13.55 -22.73 -6.85
CA LEU A 496 14.73 -22.19 -7.53
C LEU A 496 15.60 -21.32 -6.60
N HIS A 497 15.00 -20.53 -5.70
CA HIS A 497 15.74 -19.75 -4.70
C HIS A 497 16.48 -20.64 -3.69
N ASP A 498 15.83 -21.71 -3.25
CA ASP A 498 16.36 -22.62 -2.22
C ASP A 498 17.45 -23.54 -2.78
N HIS A 499 17.35 -23.95 -4.06
CA HIS A 499 18.13 -25.08 -4.55
C HIS A 499 18.90 -24.85 -5.86
N SER A 500 18.62 -23.78 -6.63
CA SER A 500 19.35 -23.57 -7.89
C SER A 500 20.78 -23.09 -7.62
N PRO A 501 21.82 -23.71 -8.22
CA PRO A 501 23.18 -23.20 -8.14
C PRO A 501 23.38 -21.85 -8.84
N GLY A 502 22.42 -21.41 -9.67
CA GLY A 502 22.43 -20.11 -10.32
C GLY A 502 21.54 -19.05 -9.66
N ALA A 503 21.09 -19.27 -8.43
CA ALA A 503 20.21 -18.35 -7.69
C ALA A 503 20.70 -18.16 -6.24
N ILE A 504 21.96 -17.73 -6.11
CA ILE A 504 22.64 -17.59 -4.82
C ILE A 504 22.48 -16.16 -4.29
N THR A 505 22.84 -15.17 -5.11
CA THR A 505 22.76 -13.75 -4.72
C THR A 505 21.33 -13.23 -4.81
N GLU A 506 21.03 -12.16 -4.08
CA GLU A 506 19.71 -11.53 -4.12
C GLU A 506 19.35 -10.99 -5.51
N GLU A 507 20.35 -10.53 -6.28
CA GLU A 507 20.15 -10.12 -7.68
C GLU A 507 19.75 -11.31 -8.57
N GLN A 508 20.41 -12.46 -8.42
CA GLN A 508 20.08 -13.68 -9.16
C GLN A 508 18.69 -14.21 -8.79
N LYS A 509 18.34 -14.19 -7.50
CA LYS A 509 17.00 -14.57 -7.02
C LYS A 509 15.92 -13.64 -7.55
N ALA A 510 16.16 -12.33 -7.56
CA ALA A 510 15.25 -11.35 -8.13
C ALA A 510 15.05 -11.56 -9.65
N ASP A 511 16.12 -11.85 -10.39
CA ASP A 511 16.04 -12.17 -11.83
C ASP A 511 15.23 -13.44 -12.09
N VAL A 512 15.42 -14.50 -11.29
CA VAL A 512 14.62 -15.73 -11.37
C VAL A 512 13.13 -15.43 -11.13
N ALA A 513 12.80 -14.68 -10.09
CA ALA A 513 11.41 -14.33 -9.77
C ALA A 513 10.76 -13.54 -10.91
N ARG A 514 11.47 -12.56 -11.47
CA ARG A 514 11.02 -11.78 -12.63
C ARG A 514 10.76 -12.67 -13.86
N ARG A 515 11.67 -13.58 -14.19
CA ARG A 515 11.51 -14.51 -15.33
C ARG A 515 10.34 -15.48 -15.14
N VAL A 516 10.08 -15.94 -13.92
CA VAL A 516 8.89 -16.75 -13.62
C VAL A 516 7.61 -15.97 -13.87
N GLU A 517 7.52 -14.74 -13.36
CA GLU A 517 6.33 -13.89 -13.53
C GLU A 517 6.07 -13.52 -15.00
N GLU A 518 7.12 -13.25 -15.76
CA GLU A 518 7.02 -12.96 -17.20
C GLU A 518 6.55 -14.17 -18.02
N ALA A 519 7.06 -15.38 -17.71
CA ALA A 519 6.76 -16.58 -18.47
C ALA A 519 5.42 -17.24 -18.09
N ALA A 520 4.96 -17.06 -16.85
CA ALA A 520 3.83 -17.79 -16.28
C ALA A 520 2.50 -17.62 -17.06
N PRO A 521 2.08 -16.43 -17.52
CA PRO A 521 0.80 -16.29 -18.23
C PRO A 521 0.72 -17.17 -19.49
N GLY A 522 1.78 -17.21 -20.28
CA GLY A 522 1.85 -18.03 -21.50
C GLY A 522 1.99 -19.52 -21.20
N LEU A 523 2.67 -19.90 -20.12
CA LEU A 523 2.83 -21.29 -19.70
C LEU A 523 1.54 -21.88 -19.13
N VAL A 524 0.83 -21.13 -18.28
CA VAL A 524 -0.47 -21.53 -17.73
C VAL A 524 -1.50 -21.71 -18.85
N ALA A 525 -1.52 -20.81 -19.84
CA ALA A 525 -2.37 -20.95 -21.02
C ALA A 525 -2.07 -22.24 -21.80
N ARG A 526 -0.78 -22.56 -22.02
CA ARG A 526 -0.34 -23.81 -22.67
C ARG A 526 -0.77 -25.06 -21.89
N TYR A 527 -0.57 -25.07 -20.57
CA TYR A 527 -0.99 -26.18 -19.70
C TYR A 527 -2.49 -26.42 -19.79
N ASN A 528 -3.30 -25.37 -19.67
CA ASN A 528 -4.76 -25.43 -19.74
C ASN A 528 -5.25 -25.93 -21.11
N ALA A 529 -4.62 -25.47 -22.21
CA ALA A 529 -4.94 -25.95 -23.56
C ALA A 529 -4.65 -27.46 -23.72
N SER A 530 -3.53 -27.95 -23.18
CA SER A 530 -3.16 -29.37 -23.24
C SER A 530 -4.09 -30.28 -22.43
N ARG A 531 -4.61 -29.81 -21.29
CA ARG A 531 -5.63 -30.53 -20.49
C ARG A 531 -6.98 -30.58 -21.21
N ASN A 532 -7.37 -29.51 -21.89
CA ASN A 532 -8.65 -29.44 -22.60
C ASN A 532 -8.71 -30.37 -23.82
N GLN A 533 -7.57 -30.67 -24.46
CA GLN A 533 -7.48 -31.66 -25.55
C GLN A 533 -7.48 -33.12 -25.06
N ARG A 534 -7.24 -33.37 -23.76
CA ARG A 534 -7.21 -34.70 -23.15
C ARG A 534 -8.54 -35.16 -22.52
N LYS A 535 -9.64 -34.40 -22.68
CA LYS A 535 -10.97 -34.93 -22.30
C LYS A 535 -11.28 -36.17 -23.16
N PRO A 536 -11.66 -37.31 -22.57
CA PRO A 536 -12.11 -38.44 -23.38
C PRO A 536 -13.33 -37.99 -24.18
N LYS A 537 -13.35 -38.32 -25.48
CA LYS A 537 -14.64 -38.39 -26.20
C LYS A 537 -15.51 -39.38 -25.41
N ARG A 538 -16.71 -38.90 -25.08
CA ARG A 538 -17.77 -39.59 -24.32
C ARG A 538 -17.74 -41.10 -24.38
#